data_AF-A0A4Z1ATT4-F1
#
_entry.id   AF-A0A4Z1ATT4-F1
#
_cell.length_a   1.000
_cell.length_b   1.000
_cell.length_c   1.000
_cell.angle_alpha   90.00
_cell.angle_beta   90.00
_cell.angle_gamma   90.00
#
_symmetry.space_group_name_H-M   'P 1'
#
loop_
_entity.id
_entity.type
_entity.pdbx_description
1 polymer ?
#
loop_
_entity_poly.entity_id
_entity_poly.type
_entity_poly.pdbx_seq_one_letter_code
_entity_poly.pdbx_strand_id
1 'polypeptide(L)' 'MHARPASVFVNCAAKYSCEVLVSKDGVEVNGKSIMGLMMLALAPGQEFSIKTEGAQEEEAADALAKLVEGDFAI' A
#
# COMPACT_ATOMS: atom_id res chain seq x y z
N MET A 1 0.30 -9.83 3.17
CA MET A 1 0.48 -8.68 4.06
C MET A 1 0.08 -9.08 5.47
N HIS A 2 1.09 -9.43 6.27
CA HIS A 2 0.98 -9.58 7.73
C HIS A 2 1.40 -8.27 8.41
N ALA A 3 1.42 -8.21 9.75
CA ALA A 3 1.72 -7.00 10.52
C ALA A 3 3.01 -6.27 10.08
N ARG A 4 4.10 -7.01 9.80
CA ARG A 4 5.38 -6.42 9.36
C ARG A 4 5.28 -5.77 7.96
N PRO A 5 4.95 -6.48 6.86
CA PRO A 5 4.73 -5.87 5.56
C PRO A 5 3.76 -4.68 5.58
N ALA A 6 2.66 -4.80 6.34
CA ALA A 6 1.70 -3.70 6.49
C ALA A 6 2.35 -2.46 7.11
N SER A 7 3.14 -2.62 8.17
CA SER A 7 3.83 -1.49 8.80
C SER A 7 4.85 -0.83 7.86
N VAL A 8 5.59 -1.60 7.07
CA VAL A 8 6.56 -1.08 6.08
C VAL A 8 5.82 -0.33 4.97
N PHE A 9 4.71 -0.87 4.46
CA PHE A 9 3.87 -0.21 3.46
C PHE A 9 3.33 1.13 3.98
N VAL A 10 2.71 1.13 5.17
CA VAL A 10 2.15 2.35 5.78
C VAL A 10 3.23 3.39 5.99
N ASN A 11 4.40 3.00 6.49
CA ASN A 11 5.51 3.92 6.71
C ASN A 11 6.06 4.50 5.40
N CYS A 12 5.99 3.74 4.29
CA CYS A 12 6.32 4.26 2.97
C CYS A 12 5.25 5.25 2.49
N ALA A 13 3.98 4.83 2.49
CA ALA A 13 2.85 5.64 2.04
C ALA A 13 2.71 6.96 2.83
N ALA A 14 3.00 6.94 4.13
CA ALA A 14 2.92 8.12 5.00
C ALA A 14 3.97 9.21 4.70
N LYS A 15 5.02 8.91 3.92
CA LYS A 15 6.04 9.91 3.53
C LYS A 15 5.55 10.90 2.47
N TYR A 16 4.48 10.56 1.77
CA TYR A 16 4.01 11.32 0.61
C TYR A 16 2.76 12.11 0.95
N SER A 17 2.63 13.31 0.36
CA SER A 17 1.52 14.23 0.58
C SER A 17 0.36 14.05 -0.40
N CYS A 18 0.04 12.79 -0.73
CA CYS A 18 -1.09 12.39 -1.55
C CYS A 18 -2.02 11.44 -0.79
N GLU A 19 -3.23 11.25 -1.29
CA GLU A 19 -4.06 10.13 -0.91
C GLU A 19 -3.48 8.82 -1.45
N VAL A 20 -3.58 7.74 -0.67
CA VAL A 20 -3.17 6.39 -1.08
C VAL A 20 -4.30 5.45 -0.73
N LEU A 21 -4.91 4.85 -1.75
CA LEU A 21 -5.98 3.87 -1.64
C LEU A 21 -5.47 2.51 -2.11
N VAL A 22 -5.82 1.47 -1.38
CA VAL A 22 -5.49 0.08 -1.71
C VAL A 22 -6.80 -0.67 -1.84
N SER A 23 -6.98 -1.38 -2.95
CA SER A 23 -8.22 -2.10 -3.20
C SER A 23 -7.99 -3.54 -3.68
N LYS A 24 -8.87 -4.43 -3.23
CA LYS A 24 -8.90 -5.85 -3.62
C LYS A 24 -10.32 -6.38 -3.49
N ASP A 25 -10.76 -7.18 -4.46
CA ASP A 25 -12.08 -7.85 -4.46
C ASP A 25 -13.26 -6.89 -4.19
N GLY A 26 -13.17 -5.65 -4.70
CA GLY A 26 -14.19 -4.61 -4.51
C GLY A 26 -14.19 -3.92 -3.15
N VAL A 27 -13.24 -4.26 -2.26
CA VAL A 27 -13.01 -3.57 -0.98
C VAL A 27 -11.86 -2.60 -1.14
N GLU A 28 -12.04 -1.35 -0.73
CA GLU A 28 -11.03 -0.29 -0.77
C GLU A 28 -10.76 0.23 0.65
N VAL A 29 -9.48 0.48 0.94
CA VAL A 29 -9.03 1.01 2.24
C VAL A 29 -7.97 2.08 2.06
N ASN A 30 -7.79 2.89 3.10
CA ASN A 30 -6.70 3.84 3.17
C ASN A 30 -5.35 3.11 3.34
N GLY A 31 -4.45 3.26 2.37
CA GLY A 31 -3.11 2.66 2.34
C GLY A 31 -2.14 3.20 3.40
N LYS A 32 -2.48 4.29 4.08
CA LYS A 32 -1.77 4.83 5.25
C LYS A 32 -2.33 4.31 6.58
N SER A 33 -3.35 3.44 6.56
CA SER A 33 -3.91 2.81 7.76
C SER A 33 -3.51 1.34 7.85
N ILE A 34 -2.71 1.01 8.87
CA ILE A 34 -2.30 -0.38 9.11
C ILE A 34 -3.50 -1.30 9.33
N MET A 35 -4.54 -0.81 10.00
CA MET A 35 -5.77 -1.59 10.25
C MET A 35 -6.51 -1.88 8.95
N GLY A 36 -6.61 -0.89 8.05
CA GLY A 36 -7.26 -1.07 6.75
C GLY A 36 -6.55 -2.12 5.89
N LEU A 37 -5.22 -2.04 5.81
CA LEU A 37 -4.43 -3.01 5.07
C LEU A 37 -4.55 -4.44 5.62
N MET A 38 -4.62 -4.60 6.94
CA MET A 38 -4.83 -5.90 7.57
C MET A 38 -6.23 -6.46 7.26
N MET A 39 -7.25 -5.62 7.10
CA MET A 39 -8.61 -6.04 6.73
C MET A 39 -8.70 -6.59 5.30
N LEU A 40 -7.87 -6.12 4.36
CA LEU A 40 -7.87 -6.62 2.97
C LEU A 40 -7.33 -8.05 2.84
N ALA A 41 -6.74 -8.61 3.91
CA ALA A 41 -6.23 -9.98 3.96
C ALA A 41 -5.40 -10.36 2.71
N LEU A 42 -4.52 -9.45 2.28
CA LEU A 42 -3.64 -9.66 1.13
C LEU A 42 -2.71 -10.85 1.43
N ALA A 43 -2.70 -11.89 0.60
CA ALA A 43 -1.80 -13.03 0.72
C ALA A 43 -0.73 -13.00 -0.39
N PRO A 44 0.42 -13.68 -0.21
CA PRO A 44 1.40 -13.83 -1.28
C PRO A 44 0.76 -14.40 -2.55
N GLY A 45 1.11 -13.83 -3.70
CA GLY A 45 0.56 -14.23 -5.00
C GLY A 45 -0.83 -13.67 -5.32
N GLN A 46 -1.42 -12.84 -4.45
CA GLN A 46 -2.65 -12.13 -4.76
C GLN A 46 -2.38 -10.77 -5.38
N GLU A 47 -3.18 -10.43 -6.38
CA GLU A 47 -3.18 -9.11 -7.00
C GLU A 47 -4.09 -8.15 -6.23
N PHE A 48 -3.72 -6.88 -6.27
CA PHE A 48 -4.47 -5.77 -5.70
C PHE A 48 -4.10 -4.49 -6.43
N SER A 49 -4.90 -3.44 -6.29
CA SER A 49 -4.65 -2.14 -6.91
C SER A 49 -4.21 -1.12 -5.89
N ILE A 50 -3.30 -0.24 -6.30
CA ILE A 50 -2.89 0.95 -5.55
C ILE A 50 -3.31 2.14 -6.40
N LYS A 51 -4.07 3.06 -5.80
CA LYS A 51 -4.40 4.36 -6.40
C LYS A 51 -3.78 5.45 -5.54
N THR A 52 -3.06 6.37 -6.16
CA THR A 52 -2.55 7.58 -5.53
C THR A 52 -3.22 8.79 -6.17
N GLU A 53 -3.50 9.81 -5.36
CA GLU A 53 -4.14 11.04 -5.84
C GLU A 53 -3.64 12.27 -5.07
N GLY A 54 -3.15 13.27 -5.79
CA GLY A 54 -2.70 14.54 -5.24
C GLY A 54 -1.18 14.76 -5.33
N ALA A 55 -0.62 15.52 -4.37
CA ALA A 55 0.77 15.93 -4.46
C ALA A 55 1.73 14.75 -4.24
N GLN A 56 2.68 14.58 -5.15
CA GLN A 56 3.63 13.46 -5.16
C GLN A 56 2.97 12.10 -5.44
N GLU A 57 1.85 12.07 -6.17
CA GLU A 57 1.12 10.84 -6.48
C GLU A 57 1.94 9.84 -7.31
N GLU A 58 2.71 10.32 -8.29
CA GLU A 58 3.57 9.48 -9.14
C GLU A 58 4.72 8.88 -8.33
N GLU A 59 5.42 9.69 -7.53
CA GLU A 59 6.52 9.21 -6.69
C GLU A 59 6.04 8.23 -5.61
N ALA A 60 4.84 8.45 -5.07
CA ALA A 60 4.22 7.53 -4.13
C ALA A 60 3.87 6.20 -4.79
N ALA A 61 3.25 6.23 -5.99
CA ALA A 61 2.91 5.02 -6.73
C ALA A 61 4.17 4.21 -7.05
N ASP A 62 5.21 4.85 -7.59
CA ASP A 62 6.48 4.21 -7.92
C ASP A 62 7.17 3.57 -6.70
N ALA A 63 7.21 4.29 -5.57
CA ALA A 63 7.85 3.80 -4.36
C ALA A 63 7.09 2.61 -3.75
N LEU A 64 5.76 2.67 -3.74
CA LEU A 64 4.92 1.60 -3.22
C LEU A 64 4.96 0.36 -4.13
N ALA A 65 4.95 0.55 -5.45
CA ALA A 65 5.10 -0.55 -6.41
C ALA A 65 6.44 -1.28 -6.20
N LYS A 66 7.56 -0.54 -6.18
CA LYS A 66 8.90 -1.10 -5.93
C LYS A 66 8.98 -1.85 -4.60
N LEU A 67 8.35 -1.31 -3.56
CA LEU A 67 8.33 -1.96 -2.24
C LEU A 67 7.59 -3.30 -2.27
N VAL A 68 6.48 -3.38 -2.98
CA VAL A 68 5.69 -4.62 -3.13
C VAL A 68 6.41 -5.63 -4.01
N GLU A 69 6.99 -5.20 -5.13
CA GLU A 69 7.77 -6.05 -6.05
C GLU A 69 9.04 -6.60 -5.39
N GLY A 70 9.64 -5.84 -4.46
CA GLY A 70 10.77 -6.26 -3.64
C GLY A 70 10.41 -7.15 -2.44
N ASP A 71 9.17 -7.63 -2.34
CA ASP A 71 8.64 -8.43 -1.22
C ASP A 71 8.90 -7.78 0.16
N PHE A 72 8.80 -6.45 0.23
CA PHE A 72 9.08 -5.67 1.44
C PHE A 72 10.49 -5.90 2.01
N ALA A 73 11.44 -6.37 1.18
CA ALA A 73 12.84 -6.42 1.53
C ALA A 73 13.34 -4.98 1.72
N ILE A 74 13.93 -4.73 2.89
CA ILE A 74 14.48 -3.44 3.31
C ILE A 74 16.00 -3.52 3.19
#